data_AF-F9WFG4-F1
#
_entry.id   AF-F9WFG4-F1
#
_cell.length_a   1.000
_cell.length_b   1.000
_cell.length_c   1.000
_cell.angle_alpha   90.00
_cell.angle_beta   90.00
_cell.angle_gamma   90.00
#
_symmetry.space_group_name_H-M   'P 1'
#
loop_
_entity.id
_entity.type
_entity.pdbx_description
1 polymer ?
#
loop_
_entity_poly.entity_id
_entity_poly.type
_entity_poly.pdbx_seq_one_letter_code
_entity_poly.pdbx_strand_id
1 'polypeptide(L)'
;MRSASSDLKSLDIMSEGSVERDVSDGPRDTCRVVELYEYEAKVKLFGWTSHFLPHGCAPWCDAEGRRAPRKSDYVLPQGWVWASEWVRLREGTDRDGWEYVGKKDSVTELRRRCWRRKVRKA
;
A
#
# COMPACT_ATOMS: atom_id res chain seq x y z
N MET A 1 -8.78 -25.05 -62.42
CA MET A 1 -10.03 -24.44 -62.94
C MET A 1 -11.21 -24.87 -62.08
N ARG A 2 -11.74 -23.97 -61.23
CA ARG A 2 -13.15 -23.91 -60.80
C ARG A 2 -13.44 -22.45 -60.41
N SER A 3 -14.37 -21.82 -61.13
CA SER A 3 -14.94 -20.50 -60.87
C SER A 3 -16.06 -20.56 -59.83
N ALA A 4 -16.33 -19.41 -59.20
CA ALA A 4 -17.63 -18.83 -58.76
C ALA A 4 -17.28 -17.78 -57.69
N SER A 5 -17.54 -16.46 -57.77
CA SER A 5 -18.71 -15.65 -58.14
C SER A 5 -20.00 -16.02 -57.40
N SER A 6 -20.37 -15.19 -56.41
CA SER A 6 -21.72 -14.84 -55.94
C SER A 6 -21.55 -14.00 -54.66
N ASP A 7 -21.89 -12.72 -54.63
CA ASP A 7 -23.20 -12.06 -54.59
C ASP A 7 -23.62 -11.65 -53.17
N LEU A 8 -24.02 -10.38 -53.08
CA LEU A 8 -24.59 -9.67 -51.93
C LEU A 8 -25.97 -10.20 -51.53
N LYS A 9 -26.33 -10.13 -50.23
CA LYS A 9 -27.58 -9.50 -49.74
C LYS A 9 -27.76 -9.47 -48.21
N SER A 10 -28.37 -8.35 -47.77
CA SER A 10 -29.14 -8.06 -46.54
C SER A 10 -28.50 -8.40 -45.17
N LEU A 11 -28.25 -7.47 -44.24
CA LEU A 11 -29.09 -6.44 -43.58
C LEU A 11 -30.28 -7.02 -42.79
N ASP A 12 -30.09 -7.15 -41.47
CA ASP A 12 -31.10 -7.07 -40.40
C ASP A 12 -30.37 -6.47 -39.17
N ILE A 13 -30.54 -5.18 -38.88
CA ILE A 13 -31.51 -4.58 -37.94
C ILE A 13 -31.12 -4.78 -36.47
N MET A 14 -30.89 -3.62 -35.84
CA MET A 14 -30.56 -3.35 -34.44
C MET A 14 -31.59 -3.95 -33.48
N SER A 15 -31.14 -4.42 -32.31
CA SER A 15 -31.94 -4.30 -31.09
C SER A 15 -31.06 -4.24 -29.85
N GLU A 16 -31.33 -3.22 -29.06
CA GLU A 16 -30.60 -2.80 -27.87
C GLU A 16 -30.73 -3.82 -26.75
N GLY A 17 -29.59 -4.15 -26.14
CA GLY A 17 -29.51 -4.84 -24.87
C GLY A 17 -28.58 -4.07 -23.96
N SER A 18 -28.98 -2.84 -23.61
CA SER A 18 -28.36 -2.06 -22.55
C SER A 18 -28.45 -2.85 -21.26
N VAL A 19 -27.38 -3.55 -20.91
CA VAL A 19 -27.17 -4.04 -19.55
C VAL A 19 -26.92 -2.80 -18.71
N GLU A 20 -27.99 -2.20 -18.21
CA GLU A 20 -27.91 -1.30 -17.07
C GLU A 20 -27.36 -2.12 -15.90
N ARG A 21 -26.02 -2.06 -15.76
CA ARG A 21 -25.38 -2.39 -14.51
C ARG A 21 -25.85 -1.31 -13.55
N ASP A 22 -26.87 -1.63 -12.77
CA ASP A 22 -27.17 -0.95 -11.53
C ASP A 22 -25.87 -0.89 -10.71
N VAL A 23 -25.21 0.27 -10.79
CA VAL A 23 -24.15 0.62 -9.86
C VAL A 23 -24.87 0.89 -8.55
N SER A 24 -25.09 -0.18 -7.80
CA SER A 24 -25.45 -0.10 -6.39
C SER A 24 -24.29 0.64 -5.71
N ASP A 25 -24.44 1.95 -5.49
CA ASP A 25 -23.60 2.75 -4.60
C ASP A 25 -23.93 2.29 -3.18
N GLY A 26 -23.54 1.03 -2.87
CA GLY A 26 -23.46 0.53 -1.52
C GLY A 26 -22.54 1.46 -0.71
N PRO A 27 -22.67 1.51 0.62
CA PRO A 27 -21.93 2.46 1.44
C PRO A 27 -20.45 2.35 1.10
N ARG A 28 -19.94 3.39 0.42
CA ARG A 28 -18.54 3.47 0.02
C ARG A 28 -17.73 3.18 1.25
N ASP A 29 -16.94 2.11 1.21
CA ASP A 29 -16.08 1.75 2.33
C ASP A 29 -15.13 2.92 2.59
N THR A 30 -15.51 3.79 3.52
CA THR A 30 -14.72 4.97 3.89
C THR A 30 -13.53 4.56 4.76
N CYS A 31 -13.39 3.25 5.04
CA CYS A 31 -12.27 2.71 5.77
C CYS A 31 -11.00 2.75 4.91
N ARG A 32 -10.03 3.55 5.33
CA ARG A 32 -8.66 3.56 4.75
C ARG A 32 -7.67 2.96 5.74
N VAL A 33 -6.47 2.65 5.26
CA VAL A 33 -5.36 2.19 6.10
C VAL A 33 -4.26 3.24 6.06
N VAL A 34 -3.80 3.67 7.24
CA VAL A 34 -2.57 4.43 7.38
C VAL A 34 -1.44 3.43 7.60
N GLU A 35 -0.36 3.56 6.84
CA GLU A 35 0.86 2.78 7.02
C GLU A 35 2.00 3.69 7.48
N LEU A 36 2.77 3.22 8.46
CA LEU A 36 3.99 3.84 8.92
C LEU A 36 5.11 2.80 8.96
N TYR A 37 6.27 3.18 8.44
CA TYR A 37 7.45 2.34 8.38
C TYR A 37 8.47 2.86 9.38
N GLU A 38 8.83 2.02 10.34
CA GLU A 38 9.88 2.26 11.33
C GLU A 38 11.19 1.65 10.84
N TYR A 39 12.30 2.38 10.88
CA TYR A 39 13.61 1.95 10.36
C TYR A 39 14.67 1.85 11.46
N GLU A 40 15.50 0.81 11.36
CA GLU A 40 16.69 0.63 12.19
C GLU A 40 17.87 0.16 11.34
N ALA A 41 19.06 0.65 11.69
CA ALA A 41 20.32 0.21 11.13
C ALA A 41 21.11 -0.59 12.17
N LYS A 42 21.82 -1.61 11.70
CA LYS A 42 22.71 -2.39 12.55
C LYS A 42 24.06 -1.69 12.68
N VAL A 43 24.36 -1.24 13.90
CA VAL A 43 25.64 -0.63 14.26
C VAL A 43 26.43 -1.62 15.12
N LYS A 44 27.71 -1.82 14.79
CA LYS A 44 28.57 -2.83 15.46
C LYS A 44 28.57 -2.75 16.99
N LEU A 45 28.51 -1.54 17.55
CA LEU A 45 28.55 -1.30 19.00
C LEU A 45 27.17 -1.33 19.69
N PHE A 46 26.10 -0.96 18.99
CA PHE A 46 24.77 -0.74 19.61
C PHE A 46 23.71 -1.74 19.12
N GLY A 47 24.07 -2.64 18.21
CA GLY A 47 23.10 -3.49 17.53
C GLY A 47 22.15 -2.65 16.68
N TRP A 48 20.88 -3.03 16.65
CA TRP A 48 19.85 -2.33 15.89
C TRP A 48 19.45 -1.01 16.57
N THR A 49 19.49 0.09 15.83
CA THR A 49 19.15 1.42 16.36
C THR A 49 18.62 2.34 15.26
N SER A 50 17.73 3.25 15.64
CA SER A 50 17.20 4.32 14.79
C SER A 50 18.02 5.61 14.81
N HIS A 51 19.07 5.69 15.65
CA HIS A 51 19.84 6.92 15.86
C HIS A 51 20.92 7.16 14.80
N PHE A 52 21.45 6.09 14.19
CA PHE A 52 22.55 6.13 13.25
C PHE A 52 22.13 5.53 11.90
N LEU A 53 21.06 6.08 11.33
CA LEU A 53 20.57 5.66 10.03
C LEU A 53 21.44 6.24 8.91
N PRO A 54 21.54 5.55 7.76
CA PRO A 54 22.20 6.09 6.58
C PRO A 54 21.63 7.44 6.16
N HIS A 55 22.46 8.28 5.52
CA HIS A 55 22.03 9.59 5.04
C HIS A 55 20.79 9.48 4.13
N GLY A 56 19.79 10.32 4.39
CA GLY A 56 18.51 10.31 3.67
C GLY A 56 17.48 9.29 4.18
N CYS A 57 17.85 8.41 5.11
CA CYS A 57 16.90 7.53 5.79
C CYS A 57 16.38 8.21 7.07
N ALA A 58 15.05 8.31 7.20
CA ALA A 58 14.40 8.76 8.42
C ALA A 58 14.01 7.55 9.29
N PRO A 59 13.95 7.70 10.62
CA PRO A 59 13.56 6.60 11.50
C PRO A 59 12.10 6.19 11.33
N TRP A 60 11.27 7.09 10.81
CA TRP A 60 9.86 6.86 10.51
C TRP A 60 9.49 7.50 9.18
N CYS A 61 8.81 6.74 8.33
CA CYS A 61 8.26 7.22 7.06
C CYS A 61 6.81 6.77 6.86
N ASP A 62 6.07 7.48 6.01
CA ASP A 62 4.78 7.04 5.48
C ASP A 62 4.94 6.03 4.33
N ALA A 63 3.82 5.58 3.77
CA ALA A 63 3.79 4.64 2.64
C ALA A 63 4.48 5.18 1.38
N GLU A 64 4.56 6.50 1.23
CA GLU A 64 5.24 7.16 0.11
C GLU A 64 6.74 7.38 0.39
N GLY A 65 7.26 6.93 1.54
CA GLY A 65 8.66 7.05 1.92
C GLY A 65 9.03 8.43 2.48
N ARG A 66 8.08 9.33 2.69
CA ARG A 66 8.32 10.65 3.27
C ARG A 66 8.43 10.55 4.77
N ARG A 67 9.27 11.39 5.39
CA ARG A 67 9.42 11.41 6.85
C ARG A 67 8.06 11.62 7.53
N ALA A 68 7.78 10.79 8.52
CA ALA A 68 6.55 10.82 9.30
C ALA A 68 6.85 10.81 10.81
N PRO A 69 5.92 11.24 11.67
CA PRO A 69 6.03 11.03 13.11
C PRO A 69 5.93 9.53 13.45
N ARG A 70 6.40 9.16 14.64
CA ARG A 70 6.20 7.80 15.17
C ARG A 70 4.72 7.49 15.38
N LYS A 71 4.34 6.22 15.36
CA LYS A 71 2.93 5.77 15.49
C LYS A 71 2.18 6.33 16.71
N SER A 72 2.87 6.61 17.82
CA SER A 72 2.25 7.17 19.04
C SER A 72 1.93 8.65 18.91
N ASP A 73 2.59 9.34 17.99
CA ASP A 73 2.49 10.79 17.82
C ASP A 73 1.79 11.15 16.50
N TYR A 74 1.33 10.15 15.74
CA TYR A 74 0.67 10.36 14.46
C TYR A 74 -0.73 10.92 14.67
N VAL A 75 -0.98 12.10 14.12
CA VAL A 75 -2.26 12.80 14.19
C VAL A 75 -2.97 12.70 12.84
N LEU A 76 -4.26 12.35 12.87
CA LEU A 76 -5.07 12.29 11.66
C LEU A 76 -5.42 13.69 11.15
N PRO A 77 -5.55 13.86 9.83
CA PRO A 77 -6.18 15.05 9.27
C PRO A 77 -7.61 15.22 9.79
N GLN A 78 -8.10 16.46 9.80
CA GLN A 78 -9.45 16.77 10.23
C GLN A 78 -10.51 15.95 9.47
N GLY A 79 -11.54 15.50 10.20
CA GLY A 79 -12.64 14.70 9.64
C GLY A 79 -12.33 13.22 9.49
N TRP A 80 -11.25 12.72 10.11
CA TRP A 80 -10.92 11.30 10.19
C TRP A 80 -10.81 10.85 11.64
N VAL A 81 -11.20 9.61 11.89
CA VAL A 81 -11.06 8.96 13.21
C VAL A 81 -10.45 7.57 13.05
N TRP A 82 -9.73 7.12 14.08
CA TRP A 82 -9.20 5.77 14.14
C TRP A 82 -10.35 4.75 14.25
N ALA A 83 -10.30 3.71 13.42
CA ALA A 83 -11.28 2.62 13.39
C ALA A 83 -10.72 1.29 13.93
N SER A 84 -9.41 1.22 14.18
CA SER A 84 -8.75 0.06 14.78
C SER A 84 -7.57 0.51 15.63
N GLU A 85 -6.88 -0.42 16.29
CA GLU A 85 -5.54 -0.21 16.84
C GLU A 85 -4.45 -0.36 15.79
N TRP A 86 -3.24 0.12 16.11
CA TRP A 86 -2.05 -0.15 15.31
C TRP A 86 -1.71 -1.64 15.34
N VAL A 87 -1.54 -2.23 14.16
CA VAL A 87 -1.10 -3.62 13.99
C VAL A 87 0.20 -3.66 13.20
N ARG A 88 1.05 -4.64 13.48
CA ARG A 88 2.29 -4.87 12.72
C ARG A 88 2.00 -5.78 11.54
N LEU A 89 2.60 -5.49 10.39
CA LEU A 89 2.60 -6.41 9.26
C LEU A 89 3.47 -7.63 9.58
N ARG A 90 2.88 -8.82 9.46
CA ARG A 90 3.55 -10.11 9.73
C ARG A 90 3.95 -10.87 8.47
N GLU A 91 3.30 -10.56 7.35
CA GLU A 91 3.56 -11.25 6.09
C GLU A 91 4.92 -10.80 5.53
N GLY A 92 5.78 -11.76 5.20
CA GLY A 92 7.12 -11.49 4.68
C GLY A 92 8.10 -10.91 5.70
N THR A 93 7.74 -10.89 7.00
CA THR A 93 8.57 -10.34 8.08
C THR A 93 8.96 -11.40 9.11
N ASP A 94 9.89 -11.06 10.00
CA ASP A 94 10.24 -11.90 11.14
C ASP A 94 9.14 -11.90 12.24
N ARG A 95 9.40 -12.61 13.35
CA ARG A 95 8.46 -12.72 14.48
C ARG A 95 8.04 -11.36 15.05
N ASP A 96 8.93 -10.38 15.00
CA ASP A 96 8.77 -9.04 15.56
C ASP A 96 8.25 -8.01 14.54
N GLY A 97 8.08 -8.43 13.29
CA GLY A 97 7.55 -7.64 12.19
C GLY A 97 8.62 -6.93 11.36
N TRP A 98 9.89 -7.29 11.50
CA TRP A 98 10.97 -6.67 10.73
C TRP A 98 11.21 -7.38 9.39
N GLU A 99 11.47 -6.59 8.36
CA GLU A 99 12.02 -7.02 7.09
C GLU A 99 13.36 -6.32 6.84
N TYR A 100 14.33 -7.04 6.26
CA TYR A 100 15.59 -6.44 5.85
C TYR A 100 15.38 -5.66 4.55
N VAL A 101 15.95 -4.46 4.48
CA VAL A 101 15.84 -3.57 3.34
C VAL A 101 17.21 -3.04 2.94
N GLY A 102 17.37 -2.74 1.66
CA GLY A 102 18.64 -2.27 1.10
C GLY A 102 19.26 -3.26 0.12
N LYS A 103 20.36 -2.84 -0.49
CA LYS A 103 21.09 -3.64 -1.46
C LYS A 103 21.94 -4.68 -0.73
N LYS A 104 22.14 -5.84 -1.37
CA LYS A 104 22.97 -6.94 -0.87
C LYS A 104 24.39 -6.49 -0.49
N ASP A 105 24.91 -5.47 -1.17
CA ASP A 105 26.26 -4.92 -0.97
C ASP A 105 26.29 -3.67 -0.07
N SER A 106 25.18 -3.34 0.60
CA SER A 106 25.16 -2.24 1.56
C SER A 106 26.07 -2.56 2.74
N VAL A 107 26.97 -1.63 3.06
CA VAL A 107 27.87 -1.73 4.23
C VAL A 107 27.10 -1.76 5.55
N THR A 108 25.89 -1.17 5.56
CA THR A 108 25.01 -1.14 6.72
C THR A 108 23.79 -2.03 6.47
N GLU A 109 23.56 -3.00 7.34
CA GLU A 109 22.30 -3.75 7.37
C GLU A 109 21.19 -2.81 7.85
N LEU A 110 20.16 -2.64 7.03
CA LEU A 110 19.00 -1.83 7.34
C LEU A 110 17.78 -2.75 7.43
N ARG A 111 16.90 -2.49 8.38
CA ARG A 111 15.61 -3.17 8.51
C ARG A 111 14.51 -2.15 8.67
N ARG A 112 13.30 -2.53 8.26
CA ARG A 112 12.10 -1.75 8.54
C ARG A 112 10.96 -2.61 9.05
N ARG A 113 10.00 -1.99 9.73
CA ARG A 113 8.78 -2.63 10.23
C ARG A 113 7.57 -1.78 9.87
N CYS A 114 6.58 -2.40 9.25
CA CYS A 114 5.34 -1.74 8.85
C CYS A 114 4.28 -1.82 9.95
N TRP A 115 3.75 -0.66 10.33
CA TRP A 115 2.62 -0.48 11.22
C TRP A 115 1.42 -0.01 10.41
N ARG A 116 0.28 -0.68 10.56
CA ARG A 116 -0.98 -0.38 9.88
C ARG A 116 -2.06 -0.02 10.89
N ARG A 117 -2.88 0.98 10.59
CA ARG A 117 -4.08 1.29 11.40
C ARG A 117 -5.20 1.77 10.51
N LYS A 118 -6.41 1.27 10.76
CA LYS A 118 -7.60 1.66 9.99
C LYS A 118 -8.12 3.00 10.46
N VAL A 119 -8.57 3.80 9.50
CA VAL A 119 -9.25 5.08 9.71
C VAL A 119 -10.55 5.09 8.96
N ARG A 120 -11.53 5.85 9.43
CA ARG A 120 -12.77 6.12 8.71
C ARG A 120 -13.10 7.60 8.78
N LYS A 121 -13.99 8.06 7.90
CA LYS A 121 -14.55 9.41 8.05
C LYS A 121 -15.31 9.51 9.37
N ALA A 122 -15.09 10.65 10.04
CA ALA A 122 -15.76 11.00 11.30
C ALA A 122 -17.26 11.14 11.08
#